data_AF-A0A1J4WV88-F1
#
_entry.id   AF-A0A1J4WV88-F1
#
_cell.length_a   1.000
_cell.length_b   1.000
_cell.length_c   1.000
_cell.angle_alpha   90.00
_cell.angle_beta   90.00
_cell.angle_gamma   90.00
#
_symmetry.space_group_name_H-M   'P 1'
#
loop_
_entity.id
_entity.type
_entity.pdbx_description
1 polymer ?
#
loop_
_entity_poly.entity_id
_entity_poly.type
_entity_poly.pdbx_seq_one_letter_code
_entity_poly.pdbx_strand_id
1 'polypeptide(L)'
;MFLLPISAMHLKLPQCPTCIVGAVARVSLGLSLLFVGLVHYMSFESFTGMVSEDLGALTMLGVLWAYVLPALMIIGGALLVLAMFMDIALWASSIAIGSISAGMLLKSVLSGLPLSQTMQPAINALIWLIALMICTKLSHCCCEEGVCVKK
;
A
#
# COMPACT_ATOMS: atom_id res chain seq x y z
N MET A 1 -15.24 15.68 -25.05
CA MET A 1 -15.69 14.30 -24.82
C MET A 1 -14.69 13.38 -25.50
N PHE A 2 -13.56 13.10 -24.84
CA PHE A 2 -12.52 12.22 -25.38
C PHE A 2 -12.82 10.80 -24.93
N LEU A 3 -13.15 9.94 -25.88
CA LEU A 3 -13.36 8.51 -25.71
C LEU A 3 -12.02 7.87 -25.30
N LEU A 4 -11.92 7.43 -24.05
CA LEU A 4 -10.88 6.49 -23.61
C LEU A 4 -11.06 5.19 -24.40
N PRO A 5 -10.01 4.65 -25.05
CA PRO A 5 -10.08 3.30 -25.58
C PRO A 5 -10.12 2.36 -24.38
N ILE A 6 -11.30 1.81 -24.11
CA ILE A 6 -11.50 0.59 -23.32
C ILE A 6 -10.90 -0.54 -24.16
N SER A 7 -9.56 -0.56 -24.26
CA SER A 7 -8.83 -1.63 -24.90
C SER A 7 -9.06 -2.84 -24.01
N ALA A 8 -9.82 -3.79 -24.55
CA ALA A 8 -10.23 -5.01 -23.90
C ALA A 8 -9.13 -5.60 -23.02
N MET A 9 -9.45 -5.81 -21.74
CA MET A 9 -8.67 -6.59 -20.80
C MET A 9 -8.59 -8.03 -21.31
N HIS A 10 -7.70 -8.30 -22.27
CA HIS A 10 -7.30 -9.66 -22.59
C HIS A 10 -6.50 -10.17 -21.39
N LEU A 11 -7.21 -10.82 -20.47
CA LEU A 11 -6.65 -11.47 -19.29
C LEU A 11 -5.80 -12.68 -19.74
N LYS A 12 -4.62 -12.41 -20.30
CA LYS A 12 -3.62 -13.46 -20.55
C LYS A 12 -3.04 -13.85 -19.20
N LEU A 13 -3.38 -15.05 -18.74
CA LEU A 13 -2.78 -15.64 -17.54
C LEU A 13 -1.25 -15.71 -17.71
N PRO A 14 -0.48 -15.36 -16.67
CA PRO A 14 0.98 -15.48 -16.71
C PRO A 14 1.36 -16.96 -16.83
N GLN A 15 2.32 -17.26 -17.71
CA GLN A 15 2.78 -18.64 -17.97
C GLN A 15 4.17 -18.95 -17.36
N CYS A 16 4.91 -17.93 -16.95
CA CYS A 16 6.18 -18.06 -16.24
C CYS A 16 5.97 -18.23 -14.72
N PRO A 17 6.73 -19.11 -14.04
CA PRO A 17 6.67 -19.25 -12.58
C PRO A 17 6.87 -17.94 -11.82
N THR A 18 7.86 -17.13 -12.21
CA THR A 18 8.14 -15.83 -11.57
C THR A 18 7.01 -14.83 -11.74
N CYS A 19 6.36 -14.82 -12.90
CA CYS A 19 5.25 -13.93 -13.22
C CYS A 19 3.96 -14.36 -12.54
N ILE A 20 3.74 -15.68 -12.40
CA ILE A 20 2.64 -16.24 -11.62
C ILE A 20 2.79 -15.80 -10.16
N VAL A 21 3.97 -16.02 -9.57
CA VAL A 21 4.26 -15.61 -8.19
C VAL A 21 4.14 -14.09 -8.05
N GLY A 22 4.68 -13.31 -8.99
CA GLY A 22 4.58 -11.85 -8.97
C GLY A 22 3.15 -11.34 -9.06
N ALA A 23 2.31 -11.93 -9.93
CA ALA A 23 0.91 -11.58 -10.07
C ALA A 23 0.10 -11.93 -8.81
N VAL A 24 0.31 -13.14 -8.26
CA VAL A 24 -0.35 -13.56 -7.01
C VAL A 24 0.10 -12.67 -5.86
N ALA A 25 1.40 -12.38 -5.72
CA ALA A 25 1.91 -11.51 -4.68
C ALA A 25 1.34 -10.09 -4.77
N ARG A 26 1.26 -9.53 -5.99
CA ARG A 26 0.63 -8.21 -6.23
C ARG A 26 -0.84 -8.22 -5.83
N VAL A 27 -1.61 -9.22 -6.26
CA VAL A 27 -3.03 -9.33 -5.92
C VAL A 27 -3.23 -9.50 -4.42
N SER A 28 -2.47 -10.39 -3.77
CA SER A 28 -2.54 -10.62 -2.33
C SER A 28 -2.17 -9.37 -1.51
N LEU A 29 -1.11 -8.66 -1.91
CA LEU A 29 -0.71 -7.41 -1.27
C LEU A 29 -1.74 -6.30 -1.49
N GLY A 30 -2.26 -6.17 -2.71
CA GLY A 30 -3.30 -5.21 -3.04
C GLY A 30 -4.59 -5.45 -2.25
N LEU A 31 -5.05 -6.70 -2.16
CA LEU A 31 -6.20 -7.08 -1.33
C LEU A 31 -5.94 -6.80 0.15
N SER A 32 -4.73 -7.07 0.63
CA SER A 32 -4.35 -6.80 2.02
C SER A 32 -4.43 -5.30 2.34
N LEU A 33 -3.89 -4.43 1.48
CA LEU A 33 -4.02 -2.98 1.63
C LEU A 33 -5.48 -2.53 1.58
N LEU A 34 -6.25 -3.05 0.63
CA LEU A 34 -7.67 -2.74 0.50
C LEU A 34 -8.42 -3.08 1.80
N PHE A 35 -8.25 -4.29 2.32
CA PHE A 35 -8.92 -4.72 3.54
C PHE A 35 -8.46 -3.95 4.78
N VAL A 36 -7.17 -3.66 4.91
CA VAL A 36 -6.67 -2.83 6.02
C VAL A 36 -7.28 -1.44 5.97
N GLY A 37 -7.35 -0.80 4.79
CA GLY A 37 -8.00 0.50 4.63
C GLY A 37 -9.50 0.44 4.94
N LEU A 38 -10.21 -0.59 4.50
CA LEU A 38 -11.62 -0.78 4.86
C LEU A 38 -11.80 -0.94 6.37
N VAL A 39 -10.96 -1.75 7.02
CA VAL A 39 -11.01 -1.94 8.47
C VAL A 39 -10.82 -0.60 9.19
N HIS A 40 -9.85 0.22 8.77
CA HIS A 40 -9.63 1.54 9.37
C HIS A 40 -10.83 2.47 9.23
N TYR A 41 -11.60 2.41 8.13
CA TYR A 41 -12.86 3.17 8.03
C TYR A 41 -14.01 2.55 8.81
N MET A 42 -14.09 1.22 8.91
CA MET A 42 -15.09 0.55 9.73
C MET A 42 -14.89 0.85 11.22
N SER A 43 -13.64 1.03 11.65
CA SER A 43 -13.26 1.38 13.02
C SER A 43 -12.72 2.82 13.12
N PHE A 44 -13.34 3.75 12.37
CA PHE A 44 -12.80 5.10 12.18
C PHE A 44 -12.56 5.87 13.49
N GLU A 45 -13.46 5.78 14.47
CA GLU A 45 -13.31 6.47 15.76
C GLU A 45 -12.08 5.99 16.53
N SER A 46 -11.89 4.67 16.63
CA SER A 46 -10.73 4.10 17.33
C SER A 46 -9.43 4.33 16.57
N PHE A 47 -9.47 4.26 15.23
CA PHE A 47 -8.32 4.57 14.39
C PHE A 47 -7.91 6.04 14.51
N THR A 48 -8.87 6.97 14.47
CA THR A 48 -8.61 8.40 14.63
C THR A 48 -8.03 8.71 16.00
N GLY A 49 -8.56 8.10 17.06
CA GLY A 49 -7.97 8.18 18.41
C GLY A 49 -6.50 7.76 18.38
N MET A 50 -6.22 6.54 17.91
CA MET A 50 -4.86 6.00 17.85
C MET A 50 -3.87 6.88 17.07
N VAL A 51 -4.30 7.45 15.93
CA VAL A 51 -3.42 8.25 15.06
C VAL A 51 -3.26 9.69 15.56
N SER A 52 -4.23 10.25 16.25
CA SER A 52 -4.23 11.67 16.67
C SER A 52 -3.79 11.90 18.13
N GLU A 53 -3.85 10.86 18.95
CA GLU A 53 -3.51 10.91 20.38
C GLU A 53 -2.03 11.23 20.62
N ASP A 54 -1.78 12.02 21.67
CA ASP A 54 -0.46 12.47 22.14
C ASP A 54 0.43 13.21 21.12
N LEU A 55 -0.12 13.70 20.01
CA LEU A 55 0.63 14.47 19.01
C LEU A 55 0.78 15.96 19.35
N GLY A 56 0.14 16.44 20.44
CA GLY A 56 0.17 17.85 20.83
C GLY A 56 -0.33 18.78 19.71
N ALA A 57 0.53 19.69 19.23
CA ALA A 57 0.19 20.61 18.15
C ALA A 57 -0.14 19.89 16.81
N LEU A 58 0.31 18.65 16.64
CA LEU A 58 0.07 17.86 15.42
C LEU A 58 -1.22 17.03 15.42
N THR A 59 -2.04 17.10 16.48
CA THR A 59 -3.28 16.31 16.57
C THR A 59 -4.20 16.51 15.35
N MET A 60 -4.34 17.75 14.84
CA MET A 60 -5.13 18.03 13.64
C MET A 60 -4.57 17.35 12.39
N LEU A 61 -3.24 17.25 12.28
CA LEU A 61 -2.60 16.51 11.20
C LEU A 61 -2.89 15.01 11.33
N GLY A 62 -2.87 14.46 12.55
CA GLY A 62 -3.27 13.07 12.82
C GLY A 62 -4.72 12.78 12.42
N VAL A 63 -5.65 13.69 12.74
CA VAL A 63 -7.07 13.57 12.33
C VAL A 63 -7.21 13.61 10.81
N LEU A 64 -6.54 14.56 10.13
CA LEU A 64 -6.57 14.62 8.68
C LEU A 64 -6.00 13.33 8.07
N TRP A 65 -4.89 12.83 8.62
CA TRP A 65 -4.27 11.60 8.14
C TRP A 65 -5.13 10.36 8.39
N ALA A 66 -5.96 10.35 9.45
CA ALA A 66 -6.92 9.28 9.69
C ALA A 66 -7.94 9.13 8.55
N TYR A 67 -8.27 10.22 7.83
CA TYR A 67 -9.07 10.16 6.61
C TYR A 67 -8.25 9.75 5.39
N VAL A 68 -7.04 10.29 5.24
CA VAL A 68 -6.22 10.13 4.03
C VAL A 68 -5.59 8.74 3.94
N LEU A 69 -5.04 8.21 5.03
CA LEU A 69 -4.34 6.94 5.03
C LEU A 69 -5.22 5.78 4.54
N PRO A 70 -6.44 5.57 5.06
CA PRO A 70 -7.29 4.47 4.62
C PRO A 70 -7.74 4.63 3.16
N ALA A 71 -8.01 5.85 2.70
CA ALA A 71 -8.33 6.12 1.29
C ALA A 71 -7.17 5.70 0.37
N LEU A 72 -5.93 6.08 0.71
CA LEU A 72 -4.76 5.71 -0.08
C LEU A 72 -4.55 4.19 -0.10
N MET A 73 -4.78 3.50 1.01
CA MET A 73 -4.72 2.03 1.09
C MET A 73 -5.79 1.36 0.22
N ILE A 74 -7.02 1.87 0.23
CA ILE A 74 -8.12 1.34 -0.58
C ILE A 74 -7.85 1.56 -2.07
N ILE A 75 -7.52 2.79 -2.47
CA ILE A 75 -7.28 3.14 -3.87
C ILE A 75 -6.04 2.41 -4.39
N GLY A 76 -4.93 2.48 -3.65
CA GLY A 76 -3.69 1.79 -4.02
C GLY A 76 -3.88 0.28 -4.08
N GLY A 77 -4.55 -0.31 -3.08
CA GLY A 77 -4.85 -1.74 -3.02
C GLY A 77 -5.73 -2.22 -4.17
N ALA A 78 -6.83 -1.51 -4.46
CA ALA A 78 -7.74 -1.84 -5.55
C ALA A 78 -7.06 -1.75 -6.92
N LEU A 79 -6.33 -0.66 -7.18
CA LEU A 79 -5.59 -0.49 -8.43
C LEU A 79 -4.46 -1.52 -8.58
N LEU A 80 -3.77 -1.86 -7.48
CA LEU A 80 -2.79 -2.93 -7.46
C LEU A 80 -3.42 -4.27 -7.82
N VAL A 81 -4.63 -4.60 -7.35
CA VAL A 81 -5.31 -5.86 -7.72
C VAL A 81 -5.66 -5.89 -9.20
N LEU A 82 -6.25 -4.79 -9.71
CA LEU A 82 -6.71 -4.66 -11.09
C LEU A 82 -5.59 -4.51 -12.11
N ALA A 83 -4.34 -4.29 -11.66
CA ALA A 83 -3.20 -3.94 -12.51
C ALA A 83 -3.46 -2.71 -13.40
N MET A 84 -4.23 -1.75 -12.89
CA MET A 84 -4.63 -0.54 -13.60
C MET A 84 -3.93 0.68 -13.03
N PHE A 85 -3.56 1.62 -13.89
CA PHE A 85 -2.89 2.87 -13.50
C PHE A 85 -1.75 2.64 -12.51
N MET A 86 -0.82 1.75 -12.86
CA MET A 86 0.20 1.24 -11.93
C MET A 86 1.00 2.35 -11.24
N ASP A 87 1.33 3.46 -11.93
CA ASP A 87 2.00 4.58 -11.29
C ASP A 87 1.19 5.18 -10.13
N ILE A 88 -0.12 5.34 -10.31
CA ILE A 88 -1.04 5.85 -9.26
C ILE A 88 -1.16 4.82 -8.13
N ALA A 89 -1.30 3.53 -8.48
CA ALA A 89 -1.36 2.44 -7.51
C ALA A 89 -0.12 2.46 -6.61
N LEU A 90 1.07 2.59 -7.21
CA LEU A 90 2.35 2.61 -6.50
C LEU A 90 2.54 3.86 -5.66
N TRP A 91 2.17 5.03 -6.16
CA TRP A 91 2.22 6.26 -5.36
C TRP A 91 1.30 6.16 -4.14
N ALA A 92 0.04 5.76 -4.34
CA ALA A 92 -0.93 5.65 -3.25
C ALA A 92 -0.50 4.61 -2.20
N SER A 93 -0.11 3.40 -2.62
CA SER A 93 0.35 2.35 -1.72
C SER A 93 1.66 2.72 -1.02
N SER A 94 2.61 3.32 -1.71
CA SER A 94 3.92 3.68 -1.11
C SER A 94 3.78 4.82 -0.11
N ILE A 95 3.00 5.86 -0.42
CA ILE A 95 2.72 6.96 0.52
C ILE A 95 1.98 6.40 1.74
N ALA A 96 0.97 5.57 1.54
CA ALA A 96 0.22 4.97 2.64
C ALA A 96 1.16 4.19 3.57
N ILE A 97 1.88 3.19 3.06
CA ILE A 97 2.73 2.33 3.89
C ILE A 97 3.90 3.13 4.48
N GLY A 98 4.58 3.95 3.68
CA GLY A 98 5.76 4.70 4.12
C GLY A 98 5.45 5.75 5.18
N SER A 99 4.25 6.34 5.15
CA SER A 99 3.83 7.28 6.19
C SER A 99 3.67 6.63 7.57
N ILE A 100 3.39 5.32 7.64
CA ILE A 100 3.24 4.62 8.92
C ILE A 100 4.57 4.58 9.67
N SER A 101 5.67 4.21 8.99
CA SER A 101 6.98 4.14 9.66
C SER A 101 7.44 5.52 10.14
N ALA A 102 7.31 6.54 9.28
CA ALA A 102 7.63 7.92 9.66
C ALA A 102 6.74 8.42 10.81
N GLY A 103 5.41 8.19 10.72
CA GLY A 103 4.45 8.63 11.72
C GLY A 103 4.64 7.97 13.08
N MET A 104 4.88 6.66 13.14
CA MET A 104 5.11 5.95 14.40
C MET A 104 6.39 6.41 15.10
N LEU A 105 7.48 6.59 14.36
CA LEU A 105 8.74 7.08 14.93
C LEU A 105 8.62 8.56 15.36
N LEU A 106 7.92 9.38 14.57
CA LEU A 106 7.62 10.76 14.95
C LEU A 106 6.77 10.82 16.22
N LYS A 107 5.83 9.88 16.40
CA LYS A 107 5.03 9.79 17.62
C LYS A 107 5.93 9.66 18.85
N SER A 108 6.91 8.76 18.84
CA SER A 108 7.89 8.65 19.95
C SER A 108 8.67 9.95 20.23
N VAL A 109 8.98 10.73 19.21
CA VAL A 109 9.68 12.02 19.37
C VAL A 109 8.77 13.07 20.02
N LEU A 110 7.50 13.12 19.63
CA LEU A 110 6.57 14.18 20.03
C LEU A 110 5.80 13.89 21.33
N SER A 111 5.40 12.63 21.53
CA SER A 111 4.60 12.21 22.69
C SER A 111 5.43 11.69 23.85
N GLY A 112 6.72 11.43 23.64
CA GLY A 112 7.56 10.73 24.61
C GLY A 112 7.22 9.25 24.78
N LEU A 113 6.41 8.67 23.88
CA LEU A 113 6.13 7.23 23.90
C LEU A 113 7.43 6.43 23.73
N PRO A 114 7.63 5.38 24.54
CA PRO A 114 8.84 4.59 24.49
C PRO A 114 8.99 3.95 23.11
N LEU A 115 10.21 3.97 22.56
CA LEU A 115 10.52 3.46 21.23
C LEU A 115 10.10 1.98 21.07
N SER A 116 10.10 1.20 22.15
CA SER A 116 9.64 -0.20 22.13
C SER A 116 8.18 -0.36 21.69
N GLN A 117 7.33 0.66 21.85
CA GLN A 117 5.93 0.63 21.44
C GLN A 117 5.71 1.08 19.99
N THR A 118 6.62 1.85 19.42
CA THR A 118 6.50 2.42 18.06
C THR A 118 7.39 1.73 17.04
N MET A 119 8.46 1.07 17.49
CA MET A 119 9.43 0.39 16.64
C MET A 119 8.83 -0.79 15.88
N GLN A 120 8.04 -1.65 16.54
CA GLN A 120 7.42 -2.80 15.89
C GLN A 120 6.50 -2.41 14.72
N PRO A 121 5.51 -1.50 14.89
CA PRO A 121 4.66 -1.08 13.78
C PRO A 121 5.44 -0.34 12.69
N ALA A 122 6.49 0.43 13.03
CA ALA A 122 7.36 1.07 12.04
C ALA A 122 8.12 0.05 11.18
N ILE A 123 8.69 -0.99 11.80
CA ILE A 123 9.38 -2.08 11.09
C ILE A 123 8.40 -2.86 10.21
N ASN A 124 7.21 -3.16 10.71
CA ASN A 124 6.18 -3.85 9.92
C ASN A 124 5.83 -3.07 8.65
N ALA A 125 5.70 -1.74 8.75
CA ALA A 125 5.47 -0.89 7.59
C ALA A 125 6.64 -0.94 6.57
N LEU A 126 7.89 -0.93 7.04
CA LEU A 126 9.05 -1.08 6.17
C LEU A 126 9.06 -2.45 5.45
N ILE A 127 8.67 -3.53 6.15
CA ILE A 127 8.55 -4.86 5.54
C ILE A 127 7.48 -4.85 4.43
N TRP A 128 6.34 -4.18 4.64
CA TRP A 128 5.31 -4.03 3.62
C TRP A 128 5.78 -3.21 2.41
N LEU A 129 6.60 -2.17 2.62
CA LEU A 129 7.24 -1.43 1.54
C LEU A 129 8.21 -2.30 0.74
N ILE A 130 9.01 -3.14 1.40
CA ILE A 130 9.90 -4.09 0.73
C ILE A 130 9.08 -5.11 -0.08
N ALA A 131 7.99 -5.64 0.49
CA ALA A 131 7.09 -6.54 -0.20
C ALA A 131 6.46 -5.87 -1.45
N LEU A 132 6.08 -4.60 -1.35
CA LEU A 132 5.61 -3.81 -2.49
C LEU A 132 6.70 -3.68 -3.58
N MET A 133 7.94 -3.38 -3.21
CA MET A 133 9.05 -3.30 -4.16
C MET A 133 9.34 -4.64 -4.85
N ILE A 134 9.27 -5.75 -4.11
CA ILE A 134 9.53 -7.08 -4.66
C ILE A 134 8.39 -7.50 -5.60
N CYS A 135 7.13 -7.36 -5.20
CA CYS A 135 6.00 -7.80 -6.02
C CYS A 135 5.90 -7.02 -7.34
N THR A 136 6.27 -5.74 -7.33
CA THR A 136 6.28 -4.89 -8.53
C THR A 136 7.39 -5.29 -9.48
N LYS A 137 8.60 -5.54 -8.97
CA LYS A 137 9.70 -6.06 -9.80
C LYS A 137 9.39 -7.44 -10.40
N LEU A 138 8.77 -8.34 -9.63
CA LEU A 138 8.44 -9.69 -10.10
C LEU A 138 7.29 -9.69 -11.11
N SER A 139 6.32 -8.79 -10.98
CA SER A 139 5.19 -8.69 -11.92
C SER A 139 5.57 -8.06 -13.27
N HIS A 140 6.71 -7.38 -13.37
CA HIS A 140 7.22 -6.80 -14.62
C HIS A 140 8.12 -7.74 -15.44
N CYS A 141 8.55 -8.89 -14.90
CA CYS A 141 9.16 -9.93 -15.74
C CYS A 141 8.06 -10.46 -16.66
N CYS A 142 8.13 -10.21 -17.98
CA CYS A 142 7.20 -10.79 -18.95
C CYS A 142 7.89 -11.94 -19.70
N CYS A 143 7.14 -13.01 -19.97
CA CYS A 143 7.58 -14.04 -20.91
C CYS A 143 7.35 -13.57 -22.35
N GLU A 144 8.39 -13.56 -23.16
CA GLU A 144 8.24 -13.79 -24.60
C GLU A 144 8.43 -15.29 -24.82
N GLU A 145 7.48 -15.95 -25.49
CA GLU A 145 7.60 -17.33 -25.99
C GLU A 145 7.97 -18.40 -24.94
N GLY A 146 7.49 -18.25 -23.69
CA GLY A 146 7.77 -19.22 -22.61
C GLY A 146 9.16 -19.11 -21.99
N VAL A 147 9.95 -18.09 -22.38
CA VAL A 147 11.24 -17.78 -21.79
C VAL A 147 11.11 -16.47 -21.00
N CYS A 148 11.57 -16.47 -19.74
CA CYS A 148 11.62 -15.25 -18.92
C CYS A 148 12.64 -14.27 -19.50
N VAL A 149 12.18 -13.27 -20.25
CA VAL A 149 13.03 -12.19 -20.75
C VAL A 149 12.91 -11.01 -19.77
N LYS A 150 14.05 -10.60 -19.21
CA LYS A 150 14.15 -9.41 -18.38
C LYS A 150 14.12 -8.20 -19.31
N LYS A 151 13.05 -7.40 -19.28
CA LYS A 151 13.01 -6.10 -19.98
C LYS A 151 13.82 -5.06 -19.21
#